data_AF-A0A498G4C7-F1
#
_entry.id   AF-A0A498G4C7-F1
#
_cell.length_a   1.000
_cell.length_b   1.000
_cell.length_c   1.000
_cell.angle_alpha   90.00
_cell.angle_beta   90.00
_cell.angle_gamma   90.00
#
_symmetry.space_group_name_H-M   'P 1'
#
loop_
_entity.id
_entity.type
_entity.pdbx_description
1 polymer ?
#
loop_
_entity_poly.entity_id
_entity_poly.type
_entity_poly.pdbx_seq_one_letter_code
_entity_poly.pdbx_strand_id
1 'polypeptide(L)'
;MRTLALVPAEWVDRQYAVFLFAGILLAGIGTVVVFALGVAAYARRREFHYLLITLALGALVVRTGIGLATVYGLVPMTMHHLLGHALDFLVSALVLYAVYSTR
;
A
#
# COMPACT_ATOMS: atom_id res chain seq x y z
N MET A 1 -4.82 -18.25 -33.64
CA MET A 1 -4.95 -17.17 -32.64
C MET A 1 -5.93 -17.63 -31.58
N ARG A 2 -5.43 -17.99 -30.39
CA ARG A 2 -6.25 -18.45 -29.26
C ARG A 2 -6.86 -17.21 -28.61
N THR A 3 -8.18 -17.11 -28.61
CA THR A 3 -8.92 -16.12 -27.84
C THR A 3 -8.57 -16.33 -26.38
N LEU A 4 -7.73 -15.45 -25.81
CA LEU A 4 -7.62 -15.28 -24.37
C LEU A 4 -8.95 -14.70 -23.93
N ALA A 5 -9.94 -15.57 -23.69
CA ALA A 5 -11.17 -15.20 -23.02
C ALA A 5 -10.76 -14.69 -21.63
N LEU A 6 -10.69 -13.36 -21.50
CA LEU A 6 -10.58 -12.69 -20.22
C LEU A 6 -11.88 -13.00 -19.47
N VAL A 7 -11.89 -14.08 -18.71
CA VAL A 7 -12.94 -14.34 -17.72
C VAL A 7 -13.02 -13.07 -16.85
N PRO A 8 -14.17 -12.38 -16.75
CA PRO A 8 -14.36 -11.41 -15.69
C PRO A 8 -14.32 -12.20 -14.39
N ALA A 9 -13.17 -12.25 -13.74
CA ALA A 9 -13.06 -12.87 -12.43
C ALA A 9 -13.86 -11.99 -11.46
N GLU A 10 -14.93 -12.52 -10.88
CA GLU A 10 -15.40 -12.00 -9.60
C GLU A 10 -14.23 -12.17 -8.62
N TRP A 11 -13.50 -11.08 -8.39
CA TRP A 11 -12.28 -11.06 -7.60
C TRP A 11 -12.55 -11.07 -6.09
N VAL A 12 -13.82 -10.90 -5.70
CA VAL A 12 -14.31 -11.03 -4.32
C VAL A 12 -15.51 -11.94 -4.29
N ASP A 13 -15.40 -13.02 -3.51
CA ASP A 13 -16.55 -13.78 -3.07
C ASP A 13 -17.37 -12.93 -2.08
N ARG A 14 -18.67 -12.80 -2.37
CA ARG A 14 -19.61 -11.98 -1.61
C ARG A 14 -19.59 -12.31 -0.11
N GLN A 15 -19.36 -13.57 0.28
CA GLN A 15 -19.34 -13.97 1.69
C GLN A 15 -18.19 -13.32 2.48
N TYR A 16 -17.08 -12.98 1.81
CA TYR A 16 -15.90 -12.38 2.43
C TYR A 16 -15.83 -10.86 2.27
N ALA A 17 -16.75 -10.26 1.52
CA ALA A 17 -16.75 -8.83 1.22
C ALA A 17 -16.68 -7.97 2.49
N VAL A 18 -17.53 -8.24 3.48
CA VAL A 18 -17.56 -7.47 4.75
C VAL A 18 -16.22 -7.51 5.46
N PHE A 19 -15.57 -8.68 5.53
CA PHE A 19 -14.26 -8.83 6.17
C PHE A 19 -13.16 -8.11 5.40
N LEU A 20 -13.20 -8.16 4.07
CA LEU A 20 -12.27 -7.42 3.22
C LEU A 20 -12.40 -5.92 3.45
N PHE A 21 -13.62 -5.38 3.42
CA PHE A 21 -13.88 -3.96 3.67
C PHE A 21 -13.42 -3.53 5.06
N ALA A 22 -13.73 -4.31 6.09
CA ALA A 22 -13.29 -4.04 7.45
C ALA A 22 -11.75 -4.04 7.56
N GLY A 23 -11.09 -5.02 6.91
CA GLY A 23 -9.63 -5.10 6.84
C GLY A 23 -9.02 -3.90 6.11
N ILE A 24 -9.59 -3.48 4.97
CA ILE A 24 -9.13 -2.30 4.23
C ILE A 24 -9.31 -1.03 5.07
N LEU A 25 -10.43 -0.87 5.78
CA LEU A 25 -10.67 0.30 6.62
C LEU A 25 -9.67 0.35 7.79
N LEU A 26 -9.48 -0.78 8.47
CA LEU A 26 -8.51 -0.89 9.56
C LEU A 26 -7.08 -0.62 9.08
N ALA A 27 -6.69 -1.21 7.94
CA ALA A 27 -5.40 -0.97 7.32
C ALA A 27 -5.24 0.50 6.88
N GLY A 28 -6.28 1.12 6.34
CA GLY A 28 -6.27 2.52 5.92
C GLY A 28 -6.10 3.47 7.09
N ILE A 29 -6.88 3.29 8.16
CA ILE A 29 -6.74 4.09 9.39
C ILE A 29 -5.36 3.88 9.99
N GLY A 30 -4.94 2.63 10.16
CA GLY A 30 -3.64 2.28 10.72
C GLY A 30 -2.47 2.89 9.95
N THR A 31 -2.45 2.74 8.63
CA THR A 31 -1.39 3.27 7.76
C THR A 31 -1.34 4.80 7.76
N VAL A 32 -2.48 5.49 7.75
CA VAL A 32 -2.53 6.96 7.84
C VAL A 32 -2.01 7.44 9.20
N VAL A 33 -2.40 6.79 10.30
CA VAL A 33 -1.93 7.14 11.65
C VAL A 33 -0.41 6.98 11.75
N VAL A 34 0.14 5.83 11.35
CA VAL A 34 1.59 5.63 11.42
C VAL A 34 2.35 6.55 10.47
N PHE A 35 1.79 6.85 9.29
CA PHE A 35 2.38 7.83 8.37
C PHE A 35 2.44 9.23 9.00
N ALA A 36 1.35 9.69 9.64
CA ALA A 36 1.34 10.98 10.34
C ALA A 36 2.37 11.02 11.48
N LEU A 37 2.53 9.92 12.23
CA LEU A 37 3.57 9.80 13.25
C LEU A 37 4.99 9.85 12.63
N GLY A 38 5.19 9.19 11.49
CA GLY A 38 6.44 9.26 10.72
C GLY A 38 6.78 10.69 10.29
N VAL A 39 5.80 11.41 9.71
CA VAL A 39 5.93 12.83 9.36
C VAL A 39 6.30 13.67 10.58
N ALA A 40 5.63 13.47 11.72
CA ALA A 40 5.92 14.19 12.95
C ALA A 40 7.34 13.88 13.49
N ALA A 41 7.78 12.62 13.41
CA ALA A 41 9.13 12.21 13.80
C ALA A 41 10.19 12.86 12.89
N TYR A 42 10.00 12.82 11.57
CA TYR A 42 10.89 13.47 10.62
C TYR A 42 10.93 14.98 10.80
N ALA A 43 9.79 15.64 11.03
CA ALA A 43 9.72 17.07 11.29
C ALA A 43 10.53 17.49 12.54
N ARG A 44 10.57 16.65 13.58
CA ARG A 44 11.33 16.90 14.81
C ARG A 44 12.83 16.61 14.68
N ARG A 45 13.20 15.52 14.00
CA ARG A 45 14.60 15.03 13.97
C ARG A 45 15.38 15.51 12.74
N ARG A 46 14.70 15.64 11.60
CA ARG A 46 15.26 16.03 10.29
C ARG A 46 16.42 15.17 9.79
N GLU A 47 16.57 13.95 10.30
CA GLU A 47 17.59 13.02 9.82
C GLU A 47 17.07 12.17 8.66
N PHE A 48 18.00 11.78 7.78
CA PHE A 48 17.67 11.14 6.50
C PHE A 48 16.96 9.80 6.65
N HIS A 49 17.31 8.97 7.63
CA HIS A 49 16.64 7.70 7.86
C HIS A 49 15.16 7.87 8.26
N TYR A 50 14.80 8.92 9.01
CA TYR A 50 13.38 9.22 9.30
C TYR A 50 12.61 9.62 8.04
N LEU A 51 13.25 10.32 7.09
CA LEU A 51 12.63 10.62 5.80
C LEU A 51 12.32 9.33 5.03
N LEU A 52 13.29 8.41 4.93
CA LEU A 52 13.12 7.14 4.22
C LEU A 52 12.00 6.29 4.82
N ILE A 53 11.94 6.18 6.15
CA ILE A 53 10.84 5.49 6.84
C ILE A 53 9.51 6.20 6.57
N THR A 54 9.46 7.53 6.60
CA THR A 54 8.24 8.29 6.30
C THR A 54 7.76 8.05 4.87
N LEU A 55 8.67 8.00 3.90
CA LEU A 55 8.36 7.67 2.51
C LEU A 55 7.83 6.24 2.36
N ALA A 56 8.41 5.28 3.07
CA ALA A 56 7.93 3.90 3.10
C ALA A 56 6.49 3.83 3.65
N LEU A 57 6.21 4.52 4.76
CA LEU A 57 4.86 4.60 5.31
C LEU A 57 3.88 5.31 4.35
N GLY A 58 4.34 6.36 3.65
CA GLY A 58 3.55 7.02 2.61
C GLY A 58 3.20 6.09 1.44
N ALA A 59 4.15 5.25 1.01
CA ALA A 59 3.90 4.24 -0.01
C ALA A 59 2.83 3.21 0.42
N LEU A 60 2.76 2.86 1.71
CA LEU A 60 1.67 2.01 2.25
C LEU A 60 0.30 2.70 2.21
N VAL A 61 0.24 4.02 2.42
CA VAL A 61 -1.00 4.80 2.25
C VAL A 61 -1.46 4.75 0.79
N VAL A 62 -0.54 4.98 -0.16
CA VAL A 62 -0.85 4.89 -1.60
C VAL A 62 -1.32 3.50 -1.98
N ARG A 63 -0.66 2.45 -1.49
CA ARG A 63 -1.05 1.05 -1.69
C ARG A 63 -2.47 0.79 -1.21
N THR A 64 -2.83 1.28 -0.03
CA THR A 64 -4.18 1.13 0.52
C THR A 64 -5.21 1.91 -0.31
N GLY A 65 -4.85 3.10 -0.80
CA GLY A 65 -5.68 3.87 -1.72
C GLY A 65 -5.96 3.13 -3.03
N ILE A 66 -4.96 2.46 -3.61
CA ILE A 66 -5.14 1.59 -4.80
C ILE A 66 -6.07 0.42 -4.48
N GLY A 67 -5.93 -0.20 -3.31
CA GLY A 67 -6.87 -1.21 -2.82
C GLY A 67 -8.31 -0.73 -2.75
N LEU A 68 -8.53 0.43 -2.14
CA LEU A 68 -9.86 1.02 -2.05
C LEU A 68 -10.42 1.40 -3.43
N ALA A 69 -9.60 1.98 -4.31
CA ALA A 69 -9.99 2.31 -5.67
C ALA A 69 -10.39 1.06 -6.48
N THR A 70 -9.73 -0.08 -6.23
CA THR A 70 -10.08 -1.37 -6.85
C THR A 70 -11.45 -1.84 -6.40
N VAL A 71 -11.76 -1.69 -5.11
CA VAL A 71 -13.06 -2.03 -4.54
C VAL A 71 -14.20 -1.22 -5.16
N TYR A 72 -13.96 0.06 -5.44
CA TYR A 72 -14.92 0.93 -6.13
C TYR A 72 -14.90 0.78 -7.68
N GLY A 73 -14.14 -0.18 -8.21
CA GLY A 73 -14.05 -0.44 -9.66
C GLY A 73 -13.27 0.60 -10.46
N LEU A 74 -12.52 1.50 -9.80
CA LEU A 74 -11.72 2.55 -10.43
C LEU A 74 -10.35 2.04 -10.92
N VAL A 75 -9.81 0.99 -10.27
CA VAL A 75 -8.54 0.35 -10.64
C VAL A 75 -8.80 -1.13 -10.95
N PRO A 76 -8.38 -1.65 -12.12
CA PRO A 76 -8.50 -3.08 -12.42
C PRO A 76 -7.68 -3.93 -11.45
N MET A 77 -8.17 -5.11 -11.06
CA MET A 77 -7.47 -6.01 -10.13
C MET A 77 -6.05 -6.39 -10.61
N THR A 78 -5.82 -6.48 -11.92
CA THR A 78 -4.48 -6.68 -12.49
C THR A 78 -3.53 -5.52 -12.15
N MET A 79 -4.01 -4.27 -12.29
CA MET A 79 -3.24 -3.08 -11.95
C MET A 79 -3.05 -2.97 -10.43
N HIS A 80 -4.05 -3.36 -9.65
CA HIS A 80 -3.92 -3.47 -8.19
C HIS A 80 -2.75 -4.37 -7.81
N HIS A 81 -2.67 -5.58 -8.38
CA HIS A 81 -1.59 -6.51 -8.06
C HIS A 81 -0.24 -5.96 -8.48
N LEU A 82 -0.12 -5.45 -9.71
CA LEU A 82 1.14 -4.91 -10.21
C LEU A 82 1.63 -3.75 -9.35
N LEU A 83 0.77 -2.76 -9.11
CA LEU A 83 1.13 -1.58 -8.32
C LEU A 83 1.33 -1.94 -6.85
N GLY A 84 0.50 -2.82 -6.30
CA GLY A 84 0.61 -3.32 -4.92
C GLY A 84 1.96 -3.99 -4.68
N HIS A 85 2.36 -4.92 -5.55
CA HIS A 85 3.66 -5.58 -5.46
C HIS A 85 4.83 -4.63 -5.69
N ALA A 86 4.71 -3.68 -6.63
CA ALA A 86 5.75 -2.67 -6.84
C ALA A 86 5.95 -1.78 -5.61
N LEU A 87 4.86 -1.38 -4.95
CA LEU A 87 4.90 -0.61 -3.70
C LEU A 87 5.46 -1.44 -2.54
N ASP A 88 5.11 -2.72 -2.42
CA ASP A 88 5.65 -3.63 -1.40
C ASP A 88 7.18 -3.77 -1.53
N PHE A 89 7.66 -3.88 -2.77
CA PHE A 89 9.09 -3.88 -3.08
C PHE A 89 9.76 -2.54 -2.70
N LEU A 90 9.15 -1.42 -3.08
CA LEU A 90 9.66 -0.08 -2.75
C LEU A 90 9.74 0.15 -1.23
N VAL A 91 8.71 -0.23 -0.48
CA VAL A 91 8.68 -0.15 0.98
C VAL A 91 9.84 -0.94 1.57
N SER A 92 10.01 -2.18 1.13
CA SER A 92 11.09 -3.05 1.60
C SER A 92 12.47 -2.45 1.31
N ALA A 93 12.66 -1.90 0.09
CA ALA A 93 13.91 -1.26 -0.31
C ALA A 93 14.22 0.00 0.52
N LEU A 94 13.22 0.85 0.75
CA LEU A 94 13.36 2.06 1.55
C LEU A 94 13.71 1.74 3.01
N VAL A 95 13.03 0.76 3.60
CA VAL A 95 13.30 0.32 4.98
C VAL A 95 14.71 -0.26 5.10
N LEU A 96 15.10 -1.15 4.19
CA LEU A 96 16.44 -1.73 4.17
C LEU A 96 17.51 -0.64 4.02
N TYR A 97 17.30 0.31 3.11
CA TYR A 97 18.23 1.41 2.89
C TYR A 97 18.30 2.35 4.10
N ALA A 98 17.17 2.61 4.78
CA ALA A 98 17.16 3.40 6.00
C ALA A 98 18.04 2.77 7.08
N VAL A 99 17.92 1.45 7.30
CA VAL A 99 18.76 0.71 8.25
C VAL A 99 20.22 0.73 7.82
N TYR A 100 20.50 0.42 6.55
CA TYR A 100 21.87 0.39 6.01
C TYR A 100 22.57 1.76 6.08
N SER A 101 21.83 2.85 5.89
CA SER A 101 22.36 4.22 5.94
C SER A 101 22.55 4.78 7.35
N THR A 102 22.04 4.08 8.37
CA THR A 102 22.22 4.45 9.77
C THR A 102 23.61 3.96 10.22
N ARG A 103 24.43 4.87 10.77
CA ARG A 103 25.78 4.56 11.28
C ARG A 103 25.75 4.12 12.72
#